data_AF-A0A9W8MEV8-F1
#
_entry.id   AF-A0A9W8MEV8-F1
#
_cell.length_a   1.000
_cell.length_b   1.000
_cell.length_c   1.000
_cell.angle_alpha   90.00
_cell.angle_beta   90.00
_cell.angle_gamma   90.00
#
_symmetry.space_group_name_H-M   'P 1'
#
loop_
_entity.id
_entity.type
_entity.pdbx_description
1 polymer ?
#
loop_
_entity_poly.entity_id
_entity_poly.type
_entity_poly.pdbx_seq_one_letter_code
_entity_poly.pdbx_strand_id
1 'polypeptide(L)'
;MEKRREERTNASFLLKTRLQRARNLFSTDLHHLPTLMAGHSDMVEDDETYVTDGMGGVSMEVRRGKGSIGLADNTLDPSDCPSKSESGNVKYKAQFGRLHTHNEQTLVRPCGVVFARATMYGAEAVSNVLVLIKQAFSVPGARKPEHIFYNSNCDAHQQAQKDPWFSGIGMCVDVWHFKNKHKVSHEYCQMYCNPAQYPELMDEFGNWFFNTSVAEQTNAWLGRYSSICHEMTPVRFDFFS
;
A
#
# COMPACT_ATOMS: atom_id res chain seq x y z
N MET A 1 0.96 30.02 -0.76
CA MET A 1 -0.23 29.53 -1.47
C MET A 1 0.06 29.25 -2.95
N GLU A 2 0.85 30.10 -3.60
CA GLU A 2 1.19 30.03 -5.03
C GLU A 2 2.00 28.78 -5.45
N LYS A 3 3.08 28.44 -4.72
CA LYS A 3 3.86 27.20 -4.96
C LYS A 3 3.02 25.92 -4.96
N ARG A 4 2.10 25.78 -3.99
CA ARG A 4 1.20 24.61 -3.92
C ARG A 4 0.24 24.57 -5.10
N ARG A 5 -0.13 25.72 -5.69
CA ARG A 5 -0.99 25.80 -6.88
C ARG A 5 -0.22 25.38 -8.13
N GLU A 6 1.04 25.81 -8.28
CA GLU A 6 1.92 25.41 -9.39
C GLU A 6 2.27 23.91 -9.38
N GLU A 7 2.61 23.36 -8.20
CA GLU A 7 2.85 21.93 -8.04
C GLU A 7 1.61 21.08 -8.37
N ARG A 8 0.42 21.61 -8.11
CA ARG A 8 -0.88 20.99 -8.42
C ARG A 8 -1.18 20.99 -9.92
N THR A 9 -1.01 22.10 -10.62
CA THR A 9 -1.22 22.14 -12.08
C THR A 9 -0.21 21.27 -12.83
N ASN A 10 1.05 21.24 -12.39
CA ASN A 10 2.07 20.35 -12.96
C ASN A 10 1.72 18.86 -12.79
N ALA A 11 1.03 18.50 -11.69
CA ALA A 11 0.53 17.15 -11.46
C ALA A 11 -0.47 16.72 -12.53
N SER A 12 -1.49 17.53 -12.77
CA SER A 12 -2.57 17.23 -13.69
C SER A 12 -2.04 17.03 -15.11
N PHE A 13 -1.17 17.93 -15.57
CA PHE A 13 -0.57 17.87 -16.89
C PHE A 13 0.26 16.59 -17.10
N LEU A 14 1.06 16.21 -16.10
CA LEU A 14 1.88 14.99 -16.16
C LEU A 14 1.02 13.73 -16.20
N LEU A 15 -0.03 13.64 -15.38
CA LEU A 15 -0.94 12.48 -15.37
C LEU A 15 -1.66 12.30 -16.72
N LYS A 16 -2.19 13.40 -17.28
CA LYS A 16 -2.86 13.41 -18.58
C LYS A 16 -1.92 13.03 -19.72
N THR A 17 -0.71 13.58 -19.72
CA THR A 17 0.32 13.26 -20.71
C THR A 17 0.68 11.77 -20.68
N ARG A 18 0.88 11.21 -19.48
CA ARG A 18 1.18 9.78 -19.32
C ARG A 18 0.03 8.89 -19.81
N LEU A 19 -1.21 9.23 -19.48
CA LEU A 19 -2.39 8.51 -19.95
C LEU A 19 -2.52 8.53 -21.48
N GLN A 20 -2.30 9.69 -22.09
CA GLN A 20 -2.36 9.84 -23.55
C GLN A 20 -1.30 8.98 -24.25
N ARG A 21 -0.07 8.96 -23.72
CA ARG A 21 1.00 8.08 -24.24
C ARG A 21 0.62 6.60 -24.14
N ALA A 22 0.10 6.17 -22.99
CA ALA A 22 -0.30 4.78 -22.79
C ALA A 22 -1.43 4.37 -23.76
N ARG A 23 -2.44 5.24 -23.97
CA ARG A 23 -3.51 5.00 -24.96
C ARG A 23 -2.99 4.87 -26.39
N ASN A 24 -2.02 5.71 -26.77
CA ASN A 24 -1.43 5.66 -28.10
C ASN A 24 -0.63 4.37 -28.32
N LEU A 25 0.11 3.90 -27.32
CA LEU A 25 0.85 2.64 -27.39
C LEU A 25 -0.10 1.43 -27.50
N PHE A 26 -1.14 1.40 -26.67
CA PHE A 26 -2.12 0.31 -26.61
C PHE A 26 -3.03 0.21 -27.85
N SER A 27 -3.17 1.30 -28.61
CA SER A 27 -3.90 1.27 -29.89
C SER A 27 -3.17 0.45 -30.98
N THR A 28 -1.93 0.03 -30.74
CA THR A 28 -1.06 -0.60 -31.75
C THR A 28 -0.80 -2.09 -31.55
N ASP A 29 -1.03 -2.66 -30.37
CA ASP A 29 -0.74 -4.08 -30.11
C ASP A 29 -1.82 -4.73 -29.22
N LEU A 30 -2.82 -5.32 -29.88
CA LEU A 30 -3.64 -6.38 -29.29
C LEU A 30 -2.90 -7.69 -29.50
N HIS A 31 -2.74 -8.45 -28.42
CA HIS A 31 -2.28 -9.84 -28.30
C HIS A 31 -0.90 -10.02 -27.63
N HIS A 32 -0.98 -10.59 -26.41
CA HIS A 32 0.10 -11.15 -25.58
C HIS A 32 0.85 -10.18 -24.65
N LEU A 33 0.32 -10.04 -23.42
CA LEU A 33 1.14 -9.77 -22.24
C LEU A 33 1.21 -11.05 -21.39
N PRO A 34 2.41 -11.63 -21.20
CA PRO A 34 2.61 -12.72 -20.25
C PRO A 34 2.43 -12.19 -18.82
N THR A 35 1.72 -12.96 -18.01
CA THR A 35 1.62 -12.78 -16.56
C THR A 35 3.01 -12.91 -15.93
N LEU A 36 3.69 -11.79 -15.68
CA LEU A 36 4.84 -11.75 -14.77
C LEU A 36 4.36 -11.27 -13.41
N MET A 37 3.93 -12.24 -12.59
CA MET A 37 3.76 -12.07 -11.15
C MET A 37 5.15 -11.92 -10.51
N ALA A 38 5.73 -10.73 -10.55
CA ALA A 38 6.82 -10.39 -9.65
C ALA A 38 6.17 -9.99 -8.32
N GLY A 39 6.36 -10.80 -7.29
CA GLY A 39 5.86 -10.53 -5.94
C GLY A 39 6.38 -9.18 -5.47
N HIS A 40 5.51 -8.18 -5.43
CA HIS A 40 5.78 -6.91 -4.77
C HIS A 40 5.37 -7.09 -3.31
N SER A 41 6.32 -7.45 -2.45
CA SER A 41 6.11 -7.37 -1.01
C SER A 41 6.31 -5.91 -0.59
N ASP A 42 5.20 -5.20 -0.39
CA ASP A 42 5.22 -3.94 0.35
C ASP A 42 5.48 -4.27 1.82
N MET A 43 6.74 -4.48 2.16
CA MET A 43 7.17 -4.77 3.53
C MET A 43 7.15 -3.48 4.35
N VAL A 44 6.27 -3.42 5.33
CA VAL A 44 6.38 -2.47 6.45
C VAL A 44 6.25 -3.27 7.74
N GLU A 45 7.36 -3.90 8.14
CA GLU A 45 7.52 -4.38 9.51
C GLU A 45 8.31 -3.31 10.29
N ASP A 46 7.63 -2.68 11.24
CA ASP A 46 8.30 -1.94 12.31
C ASP A 46 8.57 -2.94 13.44
N ASP A 47 9.78 -3.50 13.45
CA ASP A 47 10.21 -4.44 14.48
C ASP A 47 10.57 -3.67 15.76
N GLU A 48 9.72 -3.77 16.78
CA GLU A 48 9.99 -3.27 18.13
C GLU A 48 10.81 -4.30 18.89
N THR A 49 12.10 -4.04 19.08
CA THR A 49 13.00 -4.95 19.79
C THR A 49 13.57 -4.28 21.03
N TYR A 50 13.50 -4.96 22.18
CA TYR A 50 14.22 -4.52 23.37
C TYR A 50 15.61 -5.15 23.38
N VAL A 51 16.64 -4.29 23.45
CA VAL A 51 18.05 -4.69 23.49
C VAL A 51 18.61 -4.31 24.86
N THR A 52 19.19 -5.32 25.53
CA THR A 52 19.94 -5.11 26.78
C THR A 52 21.39 -4.79 26.47
N ASP A 53 21.93 -3.72 27.03
CA ASP A 53 23.37 -3.57 27.11
C ASP A 53 23.94 -4.54 28.17
N GLY A 54 25.22 -4.89 28.04
CA GLY A 54 25.90 -5.80 28.98
C GLY A 54 26.01 -5.27 30.42
N MET A 55 25.48 -4.07 30.71
CA MET A 55 25.45 -3.43 32.03
C MET A 55 24.02 -3.40 32.63
N GLY A 56 23.03 -4.01 31.96
CA GLY A 56 21.65 -4.10 32.44
C GLY A 56 20.74 -2.94 32.03
N GLY A 57 21.21 -2.03 31.18
CA GLY A 57 20.37 -1.01 30.55
C GLY A 57 19.48 -1.62 29.46
N VAL A 58 18.19 -1.32 29.50
CA VAL A 58 17.22 -1.74 28.47
C VAL A 58 16.97 -0.56 27.54
N SER A 59 17.22 -0.76 26.23
CA SER A 59 16.91 0.21 25.19
C SER A 59 15.92 -0.38 24.19
N MET A 60 15.01 0.46 23.70
CA MET A 60 14.02 0.06 22.68
C MET A 60 14.57 0.46 21.31
N GLU A 61 14.92 -0.53 20.50
CA GLU A 61 15.29 -0.36 19.10
C GLU A 61 14.02 -0.57 18.26
N VAL A 62 13.49 0.52 17.69
CA VAL A 62 12.42 0.44 16.70
C VAL A 62 13.07 0.42 15.33
N ARG A 63 13.12 -0.75 14.69
CA ARG A 63 13.58 -0.86 13.32
C ARG A 63 12.44 -0.52 12.40
N ARG A 64 12.44 0.72 11.91
CA ARG A 64 11.58 1.09 10.79
C ARG A 64 12.10 0.42 9.53
N GLY A 65 11.28 -0.41 8.90
CA GLY A 65 11.60 -1.01 7.61
C GLY A 65 12.05 0.08 6.63
N LYS A 66 13.32 0.01 6.19
CA LYS A 66 13.81 0.91 5.14
C LYS A 66 13.13 0.43 3.87
N GLY A 67 12.06 1.12 3.47
CA GLY A 67 11.26 0.73 2.30
C GLY A 67 12.15 0.29 1.14
N SER A 68 11.86 -0.86 0.55
CA SER A 68 12.65 -1.46 -0.50
C SER A 68 12.61 -0.55 -1.75
N ILE A 69 13.70 0.16 -1.99
CA ILE A 69 14.03 0.58 -3.35
C ILE A 69 14.65 -0.66 -3.96
N GLY A 70 13.94 -1.31 -4.89
CA GLY A 70 14.46 -2.46 -5.62
C GLY A 70 15.80 -2.11 -6.25
N LEU A 71 16.88 -2.58 -5.64
CA LEU A 71 18.18 -2.69 -6.28
C LEU A 71 18.17 -4.02 -7.04
N ALA A 72 18.63 -4.00 -8.28
CA ALA A 72 18.76 -5.21 -9.08
C ALA A 72 19.84 -6.12 -8.47
N ASP A 73 19.61 -7.43 -8.47
CA ASP A 73 20.49 -8.49 -7.94
C ASP A 73 21.88 -8.60 -8.60
N ASN A 74 22.23 -7.70 -9.53
CA ASN A 74 23.39 -7.86 -10.40
C ASN A 74 24.66 -7.14 -9.90
N THR A 75 24.79 -6.81 -8.62
CA THR A 75 26.01 -6.13 -8.10
C THR A 75 26.64 -6.77 -6.87
N LEU A 76 26.46 -8.07 -6.63
CA LEU A 76 27.26 -8.79 -5.64
C LEU A 76 28.33 -9.61 -6.35
N ASP A 77 29.54 -9.04 -6.45
CA ASP A 77 30.75 -9.80 -6.72
C ASP A 77 30.89 -10.89 -5.62
N PRO A 78 31.19 -12.16 -5.96
CA PRO A 78 31.25 -13.25 -4.98
C PRO A 78 32.47 -13.23 -4.05
N SER A 79 33.23 -12.14 -3.96
CA SER A 79 34.48 -12.11 -3.21
C SER A 79 34.31 -11.52 -1.82
N ASP A 80 34.65 -12.35 -0.82
CA ASP A 80 34.96 -12.03 0.57
C ASP A 80 33.79 -11.69 1.50
N CYS A 81 33.11 -12.73 2.00
CA CYS A 81 32.44 -12.66 3.29
C CYS A 81 33.51 -12.78 4.40
N PRO A 82 33.82 -11.73 5.17
CA PRO A 82 34.73 -11.86 6.32
C PRO A 82 34.10 -12.81 7.34
N SER A 83 34.87 -13.80 7.77
CA SER A 83 34.48 -14.79 8.77
C SER A 83 34.00 -14.12 10.06
N LYS A 84 32.89 -14.61 10.60
CA LYS A 84 32.29 -14.12 11.86
C LYS A 84 33.28 -14.33 13.02
N SER A 85 33.50 -13.32 13.86
CA SER A 85 34.34 -13.43 15.05
C SER A 85 33.76 -14.40 16.08
N GLU A 86 34.60 -15.21 16.72
CA GLU A 86 34.20 -16.15 17.78
C GLU A 86 33.59 -15.46 19.02
N SER A 87 33.95 -14.20 19.26
CA SER A 87 33.36 -13.32 20.27
C SER A 87 32.02 -12.75 19.82
N GLY A 88 31.09 -13.64 19.43
CA GLY A 88 29.82 -13.29 18.80
C GLY A 88 29.13 -12.09 19.46
N ASN A 89 28.76 -11.10 18.65
CA ASN A 89 27.87 -10.00 19.07
C ASN A 89 26.47 -10.56 19.33
N VAL A 90 26.30 -11.33 20.40
CA VAL A 90 25.01 -11.87 20.83
C VAL A 90 24.24 -10.73 21.50
N LYS A 91 23.51 -9.96 20.69
CA LYS A 91 22.49 -9.07 21.21
C LYS A 91 21.29 -9.92 21.64
N TYR A 92 21.02 -9.99 22.94
CA TYR A 92 19.78 -10.55 23.42
C TYR A 92 18.62 -9.64 22.99
N LYS A 93 17.68 -10.23 22.27
CA LYS A 93 16.46 -9.58 21.81
C LYS A 93 15.29 -10.21 22.55
N ALA A 94 14.53 -9.39 23.25
CA ALA A 94 13.28 -9.83 23.84
C ALA A 94 12.11 -9.29 23.00
N GLN A 95 11.22 -10.19 22.58
CA GLN A 95 10.00 -9.88 21.87
C GLN A 95 8.82 -10.09 22.81
N PHE A 96 8.11 -9.01 23.12
CA PHE A 96 6.94 -9.03 23.99
C PHE A 96 5.69 -8.73 23.15
N GLY A 97 5.21 -9.73 22.41
CA GLY A 97 3.98 -9.63 21.60
C GLY A 97 3.75 -10.86 20.73
N ARG A 98 2.49 -11.09 20.33
CA ARG A 98 2.14 -12.18 19.40
C ARG A 98 2.55 -11.86 17.96
N LEU A 99 3.16 -12.83 17.28
CA LEU A 99 3.69 -12.74 15.91
C LEU A 99 2.77 -13.42 14.88
N HIS A 100 1.45 -13.29 15.04
CA HIS A 100 0.48 -14.01 14.19
C HIS A 100 -0.21 -13.11 13.16
N THR A 101 -0.13 -11.79 13.32
CA THR A 101 -0.81 -10.79 12.49
C THR A 101 0.23 -10.10 11.61
N HIS A 102 0.02 -10.10 10.30
CA HIS A 102 0.92 -9.48 9.33
C HIS A 102 0.71 -7.96 9.31
N ASN A 103 -0.53 -7.52 9.14
CA ASN A 103 -0.89 -6.10 9.16
C ASN A 103 -2.37 -5.88 9.49
N GLU A 104 -2.69 -4.64 9.82
CA GLU A 104 -4.05 -4.16 10.01
C GLU A 104 -4.47 -3.34 8.79
N GLN A 105 -5.47 -3.82 8.07
CA GLN A 105 -6.00 -3.10 6.92
C GLN A 105 -7.21 -2.28 7.35
N THR A 106 -7.24 -0.99 6.99
CA THR A 106 -8.36 -0.11 7.28
C THR A 106 -9.01 0.41 6.00
N LEU A 107 -10.34 0.55 6.02
CA LEU A 107 -11.09 1.29 5.01
C LEU A 107 -11.48 2.65 5.57
N VAL A 108 -10.97 3.69 4.94
CA VAL A 108 -11.07 5.08 5.40
C VAL A 108 -11.82 5.91 4.35
N ARG A 109 -12.84 6.65 4.78
CA ARG A 109 -13.52 7.63 3.93
C ARG A 109 -12.61 8.85 3.73
N PRO A 110 -12.76 9.62 2.63
CA PRO A 110 -12.00 10.86 2.43
C PRO A 110 -12.14 11.90 3.55
N CYS A 111 -13.21 11.83 4.35
CA CYS A 111 -13.41 12.66 5.55
C CYS A 111 -12.61 12.19 6.79
N GLY A 112 -11.85 11.09 6.69
CA GLY A 112 -11.03 10.54 7.78
C GLY A 112 -11.75 9.54 8.68
N VAL A 113 -13.01 9.23 8.41
CA VAL A 113 -13.75 8.21 9.17
C VAL A 113 -13.28 6.82 8.73
N VAL A 114 -12.69 6.07 9.66
CA VAL A 114 -12.47 4.62 9.52
C VAL A 114 -13.81 3.92 9.71
N PHE A 115 -14.26 3.18 8.71
CA PHE A 115 -15.57 2.52 8.74
C PHE A 115 -15.52 1.00 8.63
N ALA A 116 -14.35 0.44 8.30
CA ALA A 116 -14.08 -0.98 8.40
C ALA A 116 -12.59 -1.21 8.67
N ARG A 117 -12.29 -2.35 9.27
CA ARG A 117 -10.94 -2.81 9.59
C ARG A 117 -10.92 -4.33 9.45
N ALA A 118 -9.80 -4.90 9.03
CA ALA A 118 -9.53 -6.32 9.18
C ALA A 118 -8.07 -6.58 9.50
N THR A 119 -7.86 -7.52 10.42
CA THR A 119 -6.56 -8.08 10.74
C THR A 119 -6.18 -9.12 9.69
N MET A 120 -5.07 -8.92 9.00
CA MET A 120 -4.55 -9.86 8.02
C MET A 120 -3.58 -10.83 8.70
N TYR A 121 -3.84 -12.14 8.58
CA TYR A 121 -2.99 -13.18 9.15
C TYR A 121 -2.02 -13.73 8.08
N GLY A 122 -0.74 -13.81 8.40
CA GLY A 122 0.30 -14.45 7.58
C GLY A 122 0.82 -13.67 6.36
N ALA A 123 -0.01 -12.93 5.61
CA ALA A 123 0.43 -12.08 4.49
C ALA A 123 -0.62 -11.02 4.09
N GLU A 124 -0.15 -9.87 3.58
CA GLU A 124 -0.99 -8.91 2.84
C GLU A 124 -1.25 -9.44 1.42
N ALA A 125 -2.16 -10.39 1.29
CA ALA A 125 -2.65 -10.79 -0.02
C ALA A 125 -3.65 -9.74 -0.53
N VAL A 126 -3.43 -9.22 -1.73
CA VAL A 126 -4.34 -8.29 -2.41
C VAL A 126 -5.78 -8.84 -2.49
N SER A 127 -5.93 -10.16 -2.61
CA SER A 127 -7.23 -10.83 -2.55
C SER A 127 -7.98 -10.57 -1.24
N ASN A 128 -7.27 -10.48 -0.11
CA ASN A 128 -7.87 -10.23 1.19
C ASN A 128 -8.41 -8.79 1.28
N VAL A 129 -7.75 -7.83 0.63
CA VAL A 129 -8.26 -6.45 0.52
C VAL A 129 -9.59 -6.43 -0.25
N LEU A 130 -9.68 -7.18 -1.36
CA LEU A 130 -10.92 -7.30 -2.13
C LEU A 130 -12.05 -7.95 -1.31
N VAL A 131 -11.74 -8.98 -0.53
CA VAL A 131 -12.69 -9.63 0.39
C VAL A 131 -13.18 -8.64 1.46
N LEU A 132 -12.27 -7.91 2.11
CA LEU A 132 -12.58 -6.88 3.10
C LEU A 132 -13.54 -5.83 2.52
N ILE A 133 -13.27 -5.34 1.31
CA ILE A 133 -14.14 -4.38 0.62
C ILE A 133 -15.55 -4.96 0.46
N LYS A 134 -15.67 -6.19 -0.07
CA LYS A 134 -16.99 -6.81 -0.29
C LYS A 134 -17.75 -6.97 1.03
N GLN A 135 -17.08 -7.44 2.08
CA GLN A 135 -17.69 -7.61 3.40
C GLN A 135 -18.18 -6.28 3.97
N ALA A 136 -17.34 -5.23 3.93
CA ALA A 136 -17.70 -3.90 4.42
C ALA A 136 -18.94 -3.30 3.71
N PHE A 137 -19.20 -3.69 2.47
CA PHE A 137 -20.35 -3.24 1.69
C PHE A 137 -21.47 -4.29 1.57
N SER A 138 -21.38 -5.42 2.28
CA SER A 138 -22.44 -6.45 2.33
C SER A 138 -23.48 -6.17 3.42
N VAL A 139 -23.26 -5.17 4.27
CA VAL A 139 -24.19 -4.82 5.35
C VAL A 139 -25.49 -4.19 4.81
N PRO A 140 -26.67 -4.46 5.41
CA PRO A 140 -27.94 -3.91 4.95
C PRO A 140 -27.92 -2.37 4.87
N GLY A 141 -28.29 -1.84 3.71
CA GLY A 141 -28.32 -0.40 3.46
C GLY A 141 -26.98 0.21 3.01
N ALA A 142 -25.87 -0.55 3.02
CA ALA A 142 -24.63 -0.09 2.39
C ALA A 142 -24.78 -0.05 0.88
N ARG A 143 -24.23 1.01 0.28
CA ARG A 143 -24.14 1.16 -1.17
C ARG A 143 -22.73 0.84 -1.62
N LYS A 144 -22.62 0.03 -2.66
CA LYS A 144 -21.37 -0.26 -3.37
C LYS A 144 -20.66 1.06 -3.73
N PRO A 145 -19.34 1.17 -3.50
CA PRO A 145 -18.60 2.39 -3.80
C PRO A 145 -18.45 2.57 -5.31
N GLU A 146 -18.44 3.83 -5.76
CA GLU A 146 -18.13 4.17 -7.15
C GLU A 146 -16.61 4.14 -7.41
N HIS A 147 -15.81 4.49 -6.39
CA HIS A 147 -14.35 4.52 -6.47
C HIS A 147 -13.68 3.93 -5.23
N ILE A 148 -12.55 3.26 -5.45
CA ILE A 148 -11.69 2.70 -4.41
C ILE A 148 -10.25 3.12 -4.68
N PHE A 149 -9.58 3.62 -3.63
CA PHE A 149 -8.17 4.01 -3.67
C PHE A 149 -7.35 3.05 -2.83
N TYR A 150 -6.31 2.48 -3.43
CA TYR A 150 -5.36 1.60 -2.76
C TYR A 150 -4.02 1.67 -3.50
N ASN A 151 -2.90 1.59 -2.79
CA ASN A 151 -1.57 1.77 -3.37
C ASN A 151 -1.26 0.67 -4.40
N SER A 152 -1.63 -0.57 -4.10
CA SER A 152 -1.40 -1.72 -4.97
C SER A 152 -2.63 -2.03 -5.82
N ASN A 153 -3.39 -1.00 -6.23
CA ASN A 153 -4.57 -1.16 -7.08
C ASN A 153 -4.23 -1.75 -8.46
N CYS A 154 -2.98 -1.69 -8.90
CA CYS A 154 -2.56 -2.39 -10.12
C CYS A 154 -2.75 -3.91 -10.02
N ASP A 155 -2.46 -4.50 -8.86
CA ASP A 155 -2.64 -5.92 -8.62
C ASP A 155 -4.09 -6.22 -8.22
N ALA A 156 -4.70 -5.31 -7.44
CA ALA A 156 -6.09 -5.46 -7.01
C ALA A 156 -7.06 -5.42 -8.19
N HIS A 157 -6.85 -4.51 -9.13
CA HIS A 157 -7.67 -4.38 -10.33
C HIS A 157 -7.56 -5.61 -11.23
N GLN A 158 -6.36 -6.19 -11.42
CA GLN A 158 -6.19 -7.43 -12.20
C GLN A 158 -6.97 -8.61 -11.61
N GLN A 159 -7.05 -8.71 -10.29
CA GLN A 159 -7.83 -9.74 -9.62
C GLN A 159 -9.33 -9.41 -9.64
N ALA A 160 -9.70 -8.15 -9.41
CA ALA A 160 -11.07 -7.66 -9.43
C ALA A 160 -11.73 -7.80 -10.79
N GLN A 161 -10.97 -7.74 -11.90
CA GLN A 161 -11.47 -8.01 -13.25
C GLN A 161 -12.13 -9.39 -13.41
N LYS A 162 -11.78 -10.35 -12.55
CA LYS A 162 -12.35 -11.71 -12.56
C LYS A 162 -13.65 -11.82 -11.75
N ASP A 163 -14.00 -10.79 -10.96
CA ASP A 163 -15.17 -10.78 -10.08
C ASP A 163 -16.17 -9.69 -10.53
N PRO A 164 -17.36 -10.08 -11.04
CA PRO A 164 -18.39 -9.14 -11.50
C PRO A 164 -18.83 -8.12 -10.45
N TRP A 165 -18.64 -8.41 -9.16
CA TRP A 165 -18.98 -7.48 -8.09
C TRP A 165 -18.22 -6.16 -8.21
N PHE A 166 -16.99 -6.16 -8.73
CA PHE A 166 -16.19 -4.94 -8.92
C PHE A 166 -16.46 -4.22 -10.24
N SER A 167 -17.30 -4.78 -11.12
CA SER A 167 -17.65 -4.14 -12.39
C SER A 167 -18.24 -2.74 -12.17
N GLY A 168 -17.70 -1.74 -12.86
CA GLY A 168 -18.10 -0.34 -12.74
C GLY A 168 -17.54 0.42 -11.53
N ILE A 169 -16.66 -0.19 -10.72
CA ILE A 169 -15.91 0.54 -9.69
C ILE A 169 -14.62 1.09 -10.31
N GLY A 170 -14.37 2.39 -10.17
CA GLY A 170 -13.09 2.99 -10.52
C GLY A 170 -11.99 2.66 -9.48
N MET A 171 -10.88 2.08 -9.92
CA MET A 171 -9.79 1.63 -9.04
C MET A 171 -8.47 2.33 -9.39
N CYS A 172 -8.32 3.59 -8.96
CA CYS A 172 -7.07 4.33 -9.16
C CYS A 172 -6.18 4.29 -7.92
N VAL A 173 -4.88 4.52 -8.11
CA VAL A 173 -3.96 4.72 -6.99
C VAL A 173 -3.96 6.20 -6.57
N ASP A 174 -3.42 6.52 -5.40
CA ASP A 174 -3.22 7.91 -5.00
C ASP A 174 -2.26 8.66 -5.96
N VAL A 175 -2.47 9.96 -6.17
CA VAL A 175 -1.67 10.78 -7.10
C VAL A 175 -0.18 10.81 -6.74
N TRP A 176 0.15 10.91 -5.45
CA TRP A 176 1.53 10.87 -5.00
C TRP A 176 2.13 9.49 -5.19
N HIS A 177 1.38 8.43 -4.85
CA HIS A 177 1.83 7.05 -5.07
C HIS A 177 2.09 6.78 -6.56
N PHE A 178 1.17 7.17 -7.44
CA PHE A 178 1.31 7.04 -8.88
C PHE A 178 2.54 7.76 -9.45
N LYS A 179 2.84 8.96 -8.93
CA LYS A 179 3.96 9.75 -9.43
C LYS A 179 5.31 9.20 -8.99
N ASN A 180 5.40 8.76 -7.74
CA ASN A 180 6.67 8.46 -7.09
C ASN A 180 7.00 6.96 -7.05
N LYS A 181 5.99 6.08 -7.10
CA LYS A 181 6.15 4.63 -6.93
C LYS A 181 5.87 3.85 -8.21
N HIS A 182 4.93 4.29 -9.04
CA HIS A 182 4.72 3.64 -10.34
C HIS A 182 5.71 4.12 -11.39
N LYS A 183 6.41 3.15 -11.99
CA LYS A 183 7.26 3.39 -13.15
C LYS A 183 6.41 3.84 -14.34
N VAL A 184 6.94 4.78 -15.12
CA VAL A 184 6.28 5.28 -16.34
C VAL A 184 6.13 4.18 -17.39
N SER A 185 7.01 3.18 -17.38
CA SER A 185 6.98 2.02 -18.27
C SER A 185 5.93 0.97 -17.90
N HIS A 186 5.30 1.04 -16.72
CA HIS A 186 4.27 0.07 -16.34
C HIS A 186 2.93 0.44 -16.98
N GLU A 187 2.73 -0.01 -18.22
CA GLU A 187 1.58 0.34 -19.06
C GLU A 187 0.24 0.01 -18.40
N TYR A 188 0.12 -1.15 -17.74
CA TYR A 188 -1.10 -1.52 -17.02
C TYR A 188 -1.49 -0.47 -15.98
N CYS A 189 -0.51 0.00 -15.21
CA CYS A 189 -0.73 1.04 -14.20
C CYS A 189 -1.16 2.35 -14.85
N GLN A 190 -0.55 2.73 -15.98
CA GLN A 190 -0.91 3.94 -16.72
C GLN A 190 -2.32 3.87 -17.32
N MET A 191 -2.79 2.67 -17.67
CA MET A 191 -4.05 2.43 -18.38
C MET A 191 -5.25 2.13 -17.49
N TYR A 192 -5.04 1.65 -16.26
CA TYR A 192 -6.15 1.24 -15.38
C TYR A 192 -6.12 1.90 -14.01
N CYS A 193 -4.95 2.36 -13.57
CA CYS A 193 -4.76 2.90 -12.22
C CYS A 193 -4.49 4.41 -12.21
N ASN A 194 -4.42 5.05 -13.38
CA ASN A 194 -4.06 6.46 -13.48
C ASN A 194 -5.23 7.35 -13.03
N PRO A 195 -5.03 8.23 -12.03
CA PRO A 195 -6.07 9.14 -11.56
C PRO A 195 -6.70 9.99 -12.66
N ALA A 196 -5.94 10.34 -13.72
CA ALA A 196 -6.46 11.12 -14.86
C ALA A 196 -7.56 10.43 -15.67
N GLN A 197 -7.85 9.15 -15.41
CA GLN A 197 -8.98 8.45 -16.01
C GLN A 197 -10.31 8.79 -15.37
N TYR A 198 -10.30 9.42 -14.20
CA TYR A 198 -11.45 9.66 -13.36
C TYR A 198 -11.65 11.18 -13.19
N PRO A 199 -12.05 11.91 -14.26
CA PRO A 199 -12.21 13.36 -14.23
C PRO A 199 -13.25 13.83 -13.20
N GLU A 200 -14.23 13.00 -12.86
CA GLU A 200 -15.21 13.22 -11.79
C GLU A 200 -14.58 13.33 -10.39
N LEU A 201 -13.33 12.87 -10.23
CA LEU A 201 -12.56 13.01 -8.99
C LEU A 201 -11.68 14.26 -8.97
N MET A 202 -11.75 15.08 -10.01
CA MET A 202 -10.95 16.29 -10.18
C MET A 202 -11.82 17.55 -10.14
N ASP A 203 -11.21 18.66 -9.73
CA ASP A 203 -11.82 19.99 -9.85
C ASP A 203 -11.86 20.46 -11.32
N GLU A 204 -12.50 21.61 -11.56
CA GLU A 204 -12.63 22.24 -12.88
C GLU A 204 -11.28 22.55 -13.55
N PHE A 205 -10.21 22.65 -12.75
CA PHE A 205 -8.84 22.89 -13.23
C PHE A 205 -8.06 21.58 -13.44
N GLY A 206 -8.69 20.43 -13.22
CA GLY A 206 -8.09 19.10 -13.34
C GLY A 206 -7.19 18.72 -12.17
N ASN A 207 -7.29 19.37 -11.02
CA ASN A 207 -6.56 18.99 -9.82
C ASN A 207 -7.34 17.95 -9.01
N TRP A 208 -6.60 17.06 -8.35
CA TRP A 208 -7.19 16.10 -7.43
C TRP A 208 -7.87 16.79 -6.24
N PHE A 209 -9.15 16.49 -6.02
CA PHE A 209 -9.94 17.12 -4.97
C PHE A 209 -10.13 16.23 -3.72
N PHE A 210 -10.13 14.91 -3.87
CA PHE A 210 -10.39 13.98 -2.76
C PHE A 210 -9.16 13.80 -1.86
N ASN A 211 -9.38 13.77 -0.54
CA ASN A 211 -8.31 13.52 0.43
C ASN A 211 -7.99 12.02 0.53
N THR A 212 -7.24 11.50 -0.43
CA THR A 212 -6.71 10.12 -0.44
C THR A 212 -5.54 9.94 0.54
N SER A 213 -4.81 11.02 0.86
CA SER A 213 -3.71 11.00 1.84
C SER A 213 -4.14 10.63 3.26
N VAL A 214 -5.44 10.73 3.57
CA VAL A 214 -5.98 10.39 4.88
C VAL A 214 -5.79 8.92 5.24
N ALA A 215 -5.81 8.02 4.25
CA ALA A 215 -5.57 6.60 4.47
C ALA A 215 -4.12 6.35 4.95
N GLU A 216 -3.14 6.98 4.31
CA GLU A 216 -1.72 6.89 4.71
C GLU A 216 -1.49 7.50 6.09
N GLN A 217 -2.09 8.67 6.38
CA GLN A 217 -2.01 9.30 7.70
C GLN A 217 -2.64 8.41 8.79
N THR A 218 -3.77 7.77 8.50
CA THR A 218 -4.45 6.84 9.41
C THR A 218 -3.60 5.61 9.66
N ASN A 219 -2.99 5.04 8.62
CA ASN A 219 -2.09 3.90 8.76
C ASN A 219 -0.82 4.26 9.56
N ALA A 220 -0.24 5.44 9.32
CA ALA A 220 0.90 5.93 10.10
C ALA A 220 0.54 6.17 11.57
N TRP A 221 -0.67 6.66 11.85
CA TRP A 221 -1.18 6.77 13.21
C TRP A 221 -1.38 5.40 13.85
N LEU A 222 -2.07 4.48 13.18
CA LEU A 222 -2.36 3.13 13.68
C LEU A 222 -1.08 2.30 13.91
N GLY A 223 -0.08 2.45 13.04
CA GLY A 223 1.21 1.76 13.15
C GLY A 223 1.95 2.07 14.45
N ARG A 224 1.74 3.25 15.04
CA ARG A 224 2.30 3.60 16.37
C ARG A 224 1.65 2.84 17.53
N TYR A 225 0.56 2.13 17.27
CA TYR A 225 -0.18 1.31 18.22
C TYR A 225 -0.17 -0.17 17.80
N SER A 226 0.74 -0.58 16.90
CA SER A 226 0.82 -1.94 16.37
C SER A 226 0.94 -2.99 17.47
N SER A 227 1.81 -2.77 18.47
CA SER A 227 1.99 -3.66 19.61
C SER A 227 0.71 -3.88 20.43
N ILE A 228 -0.11 -2.83 20.60
CA ILE A 228 -1.43 -2.95 21.23
C ILE A 228 -2.40 -3.70 20.31
N CYS A 229 -2.41 -3.37 19.01
CA CYS A 229 -3.28 -4.00 18.03
C CYS A 229 -3.01 -5.51 17.90
N HIS A 230 -1.76 -5.96 18.00
CA HIS A 230 -1.40 -7.38 17.97
C HIS A 230 -1.96 -8.18 19.14
N GLU A 231 -2.25 -7.52 20.28
CA GLU A 231 -2.88 -8.14 21.44
C GLU A 231 -4.41 -8.01 21.45
N MET A 232 -4.99 -7.29 20.48
CA MET A 232 -6.45 -7.19 20.32
C MET A 232 -6.98 -8.50 19.71
N THR A 233 -7.54 -9.38 20.54
CA THR A 233 -8.12 -10.62 20.07
C THR A 233 -9.44 -10.40 19.33
N PRO A 234 -9.74 -11.19 18.27
CA PRO A 234 -10.97 -11.03 17.50
C PRO A 234 -12.23 -11.13 18.38
N VAL A 235 -12.23 -12.08 19.31
CA VAL A 235 -13.33 -12.33 20.26
C VAL A 235 -13.73 -11.09 21.06
N ARG A 236 -12.80 -10.18 21.35
CA ARG A 236 -13.04 -9.01 22.20
C ARG A 236 -13.11 -7.70 21.44
N PHE A 237 -12.51 -7.64 20.25
CA PHE A 237 -12.24 -6.36 19.59
C PHE A 237 -12.60 -6.31 18.10
N ASP A 238 -13.06 -7.42 17.53
CA ASP A 238 -13.56 -7.46 16.16
C ASP A 238 -15.07 -7.20 16.15
N PHE A 239 -15.44 -5.92 16.30
CA PHE A 239 -16.83 -5.50 16.41
C PHE A 239 -17.54 -5.38 15.05
N PHE A 240 -16.80 -5.52 13.94
CA PHE A 240 -17.28 -5.22 12.59
C PHE A 240 -17.08 -6.39 11.59
N SER A 241 -16.68 -7.58 12.07
CA SER A 241 -16.57 -8.82 11.29
C SER A 241 -17.91 -9.48 11.00
#